data_AF-A0A561Q7J3-F1
#
_entry.id   AF-A0A561Q7J3-F1
#
_cell.length_a   1.000
_cell.length_b   1.000
_cell.length_c   1.000
_cell.angle_alpha   90.00
_cell.angle_beta   90.00
_cell.angle_gamma   90.00
#
_symmetry.space_group_name_H-M   'P 1'
#
loop_
_entity.id
_entity.type
_entity.pdbx_description
1 polymer ?
#
loop_
_entity_poly.entity_id
_entity_poly.type
_entity_poly.pdbx_seq_one_letter_code
_entity_poly.pdbx_strand_id
1 'polypeptide(L)'
;MADFFELASAYERTENIPLNTFTSALKRQIEAVNSGNLTSRSWAKEDGSGFTVKLGKLDKSYDIPDRGKVLEFLHSALNAAQSNAEFQKMVEDAYAVPVEEPVKGKRGRKPKAA
;
A
#
# COMPACT_ATOMS: atom_id res chain seq x y z
N MET A 1 -3.10 40.16 18.78
CA MET A 1 -2.59 39.83 17.45
C MET A 1 -2.29 38.34 17.50
N ALA A 2 -2.99 37.50 16.74
CA ALA A 2 -2.67 36.08 16.68
C ALA A 2 -1.33 35.94 15.95
N ASP A 3 -0.42 35.17 16.54
CA ASP A 3 0.91 34.96 15.95
C ASP A 3 0.76 34.19 14.63
N PHE A 4 1.67 34.42 13.69
CA PHE A 4 1.65 33.73 12.39
C PHE A 4 1.65 32.20 12.57
N PHE A 5 2.33 31.70 13.60
CA PHE A 5 2.35 30.27 13.95
C PHE A 5 0.99 29.74 14.41
N GLU A 6 0.19 30.53 15.13
CA GLU A 6 -1.17 30.12 15.54
C GLU A 6 -2.10 30.02 14.32
N LEU A 7 -2.02 30.99 13.40
CA LEU A 7 -2.75 30.94 12.13
C LEU A 7 -2.26 29.80 11.23
N ALA A 8 -0.94 29.61 11.11
CA ALA A 8 -0.37 28.55 10.28
C ALA A 8 -0.83 27.16 10.76
N SER A 9 -0.79 26.89 12.07
CA SER A 9 -1.24 25.61 12.63
C SER A 9 -2.74 25.35 12.42
N ALA A 10 -3.58 26.40 12.44
CA ALA A 10 -5.01 26.28 12.19
C ALA A 10 -5.35 25.94 10.74
N TYR A 11 -4.48 26.29 9.78
CA TYR A 11 -4.64 26.00 8.36
C TYR A 11 -3.69 24.90 7.86
N GLU A 12 -2.93 24.28 8.75
CA GLU A 12 -1.96 23.25 8.40
C GLU A 12 -2.71 21.97 8.00
N ARG A 13 -2.65 21.65 6.71
CA ARG A 13 -3.22 20.41 6.19
C ARG A 13 -2.22 19.29 6.45
N THR A 14 -2.41 18.56 7.55
CA THR A 14 -1.66 17.31 7.79
C THR A 14 -2.07 16.28 6.75
N GLU A 15 -1.34 16.24 5.64
CA GLU A 15 -1.48 15.20 4.64
C GLU A 15 -0.83 13.93 5.16
N ASN A 16 -1.66 12.91 5.40
CA ASN A 16 -1.17 11.60 5.80
C ASN A 16 -0.64 10.86 4.56
N ILE A 17 0.62 11.16 4.20
CA ILE A 17 1.31 10.64 3.01
C ILE A 17 1.27 9.09 2.98
N PRO A 18 1.51 8.36 4.09
CA PRO A 18 1.37 6.91 4.15
C PRO A 18 -0.03 6.41 3.73
N LEU A 19 -1.09 6.95 4.33
CA LEU A 19 -2.47 6.56 4.02
C LEU A 19 -2.87 6.91 2.58
N ASN A 20 -2.48 8.10 2.11
CA ASN A 20 -2.77 8.52 0.75
C ASN A 20 -2.06 7.63 -0.28
N THR A 21 -0.82 7.22 0.01
CA THR A 21 -0.06 6.30 -0.85
C THR A 21 -0.71 4.91 -0.88
N PHE A 22 -1.09 4.38 0.29
CA PHE A 22 -1.75 3.08 0.40
C PHE A 22 -3.12 3.07 -0.32
N THR A 23 -3.98 4.05 -0.05
CA THR A 23 -5.32 4.15 -0.66
C THR A 23 -5.23 4.31 -2.18
N SER A 24 -4.28 5.09 -2.69
CA SER A 24 -4.03 5.23 -4.13
C SER A 24 -3.58 3.91 -4.77
N ALA A 25 -2.70 3.17 -4.10
CA ALA A 25 -2.25 1.85 -4.57
C ALA A 25 -3.40 0.84 -4.54
N LEU A 26 -4.20 0.83 -3.47
CA LEU A 26 -5.33 -0.08 -3.32
C LEU A 26 -6.39 0.14 -4.41
N LYS A 27 -6.72 1.39 -4.77
CA LYS A 27 -7.62 1.70 -5.90
C LYS A 27 -7.12 1.12 -7.22
N ARG A 28 -5.82 1.28 -7.53
CA ARG A 28 -5.20 0.68 -8.73
C ARG A 28 -5.28 -0.85 -8.73
N GLN A 29 -5.18 -1.46 -7.56
CA GLN A 29 -5.28 -2.91 -7.42
C GLN A 29 -6.72 -3.40 -7.61
N ILE A 30 -7.72 -2.67 -7.11
CA ILE A 30 -9.13 -2.93 -7.40
C ILE A 30 -9.38 -2.88 -8.91
N GLU A 31 -8.86 -1.87 -9.60
CA GLU A 31 -8.97 -1.77 -11.06
C GLU A 31 -8.24 -2.91 -11.79
N ALA A 32 -7.06 -3.31 -11.33
CA ALA A 32 -6.32 -4.45 -11.88
C ALA A 32 -7.09 -5.76 -11.72
N VAL A 33 -7.68 -6.01 -10.54
CA VAL A 33 -8.52 -7.17 -10.30
C VAL A 33 -9.80 -7.09 -11.11
N ASN A 34 -10.43 -5.93 -11.28
CA ASN A 34 -11.64 -5.77 -12.12
C ASN A 34 -11.37 -5.98 -13.61
N SER A 35 -10.22 -5.52 -14.11
CA SER A 35 -9.80 -5.70 -15.51
C SER A 35 -9.22 -7.09 -15.81
N GLY A 36 -8.95 -7.90 -14.78
CA GLY A 36 -8.33 -9.22 -14.92
C GLY A 36 -6.82 -9.15 -15.23
N ASN A 37 -6.21 -7.98 -15.08
CA ASN A 37 -4.79 -7.76 -15.36
C ASN A 37 -3.94 -8.03 -14.12
N LEU A 38 -3.89 -9.30 -13.70
CA LEU A 38 -3.13 -9.78 -12.54
C LEU A 38 -1.66 -9.97 -12.93
N THR A 39 -0.93 -8.86 -13.04
CA THR A 39 0.51 -8.87 -13.33
C THR A 39 1.35 -9.29 -12.12
N SER A 40 2.68 -9.44 -12.28
CA SER A 40 3.56 -9.72 -11.14
C SER A 40 3.55 -8.67 -10.01
N ARG A 41 3.01 -7.47 -10.29
CA ARG A 41 2.83 -6.36 -9.34
C ARG A 41 1.43 -6.31 -8.73
N SER A 42 0.53 -7.22 -9.09
CA SER A 42 -0.79 -7.27 -8.47
C SER A 42 -0.70 -7.79 -7.03
N TRP A 43 -1.57 -7.26 -6.18
CA TRP A 43 -1.68 -7.71 -4.79
C TRP A 43 -2.42 -9.03 -4.68
N ALA A 44 -3.33 -9.31 -5.61
CA ALA A 44 -3.97 -10.60 -5.76
C ALA A 44 -3.21 -11.44 -6.80
N LYS A 45 -2.85 -12.67 -6.43
CA LYS A 45 -2.27 -13.68 -7.32
C LYS A 45 -3.21 -14.87 -7.37
N GLU A 46 -3.47 -15.37 -8.57
CA GLU A 46 -4.25 -16.59 -8.73
C GLU A 46 -3.34 -17.79 -8.56
N ASP A 47 -3.72 -18.69 -7.65
CA ASP A 47 -3.11 -19.99 -7.47
C ASP A 47 -4.19 -21.04 -7.81
N GLY A 48 -3.80 -22.27 -8.17
CA GLY A 48 -4.73 -23.29 -8.70
C GLY A 48 -5.93 -23.67 -7.81
N SER A 49 -6.02 -23.16 -6.58
CA SER A 49 -7.12 -23.33 -5.63
C SER A 49 -7.84 -22.04 -5.23
N GLY A 50 -7.47 -20.87 -5.78
CA GLY A 50 -8.06 -19.57 -5.42
C GLY A 50 -7.12 -18.40 -5.66
N PHE A 51 -7.12 -17.43 -4.74
CA PHE A 51 -6.34 -16.20 -4.81
C PHE A 51 -5.58 -15.94 -3.52
N THR A 52 -4.29 -15.69 -3.63
CA THR A 52 -3.45 -15.18 -2.53
C THR A 52 -3.40 -13.66 -2.62
N VAL A 53 -3.90 -12.95 -1.62
CA VAL A 53 -3.94 -11.48 -1.57
C VAL A 53 -2.98 -10.94 -0.51
N LYS A 54 -2.06 -10.07 -0.90
CA LYS A 54 -1.17 -9.33 0.01
C LYS A 54 -1.33 -7.83 -0.15
N LEU A 55 -1.74 -7.14 0.91
CA LEU A 55 -2.02 -5.70 0.91
C LEU A 55 -0.72 -4.87 0.96
N GLY A 56 -0.03 -4.76 -0.18
CA GLY A 56 1.14 -3.89 -0.30
C GLY A 56 2.28 -4.30 0.64
N LYS A 57 2.67 -3.38 1.54
CA LYS A 57 3.74 -3.58 2.53
C LYS A 57 3.28 -4.26 3.82
N LEU A 58 1.98 -4.54 3.97
CA LEU A 58 1.48 -5.24 5.15
C LEU A 58 2.00 -6.69 5.18
N ASP A 59 2.30 -7.18 6.39
CA ASP A 59 2.92 -8.51 6.57
C ASP A 59 1.96 -9.66 6.24
N LYS A 60 0.66 -9.44 6.43
CA LYS A 60 -0.37 -10.46 6.30
C LYS A 60 -0.69 -10.74 4.84
N SER A 61 -0.80 -12.02 4.52
CA SER A 61 -1.36 -12.54 3.26
C SER A 61 -2.66 -13.29 3.57
N TYR A 62 -3.59 -13.26 2.63
CA TYR A 62 -4.94 -13.78 2.80
C TYR A 62 -5.29 -14.70 1.64
N ASP A 63 -5.75 -15.90 1.96
CA ASP A 63 -6.23 -16.85 0.96
C ASP A 63 -7.72 -16.65 0.74
N ILE A 64 -8.10 -16.34 -0.50
CA ILE A 64 -9.45 -15.99 -0.89
C ILE A 64 -9.89 -16.91 -2.03
N PRO A 65 -11.02 -17.61 -1.93
CA PRO A 65 -11.36 -18.67 -2.89
C PRO A 65 -11.81 -18.15 -4.26
N ASP A 66 -12.30 -16.91 -4.35
CA ASP A 66 -12.92 -16.39 -5.56
C ASP A 66 -12.61 -14.91 -5.78
N ARG A 67 -12.54 -14.50 -7.05
CA ARG A 67 -12.25 -13.11 -7.47
C ARG A 67 -13.28 -12.11 -6.95
N GLY A 68 -14.56 -12.47 -6.86
CA GLY A 68 -15.60 -11.63 -6.27
C GLY A 68 -15.30 -11.31 -4.81
N LYS A 69 -14.86 -12.31 -4.03
CA LYS A 69 -14.44 -12.11 -2.65
C LYS A 69 -13.15 -11.31 -2.52
N VAL A 70 -12.24 -11.40 -3.50
CA VAL A 70 -11.03 -10.55 -3.55
C VAL A 70 -11.44 -9.08 -3.69
N LEU A 71 -12.39 -8.78 -4.58
CA LEU A 71 -12.89 -7.41 -4.75
C LEU A 71 -13.58 -6.90 -3.49
N GLU A 72 -14.46 -7.69 -2.89
CA GLU A 72 -15.12 -7.34 -1.61
C GLU A 72 -14.08 -7.07 -0.51
N PHE A 73 -13.05 -7.91 -0.42
CA PHE A 73 -11.96 -7.74 0.53
C PHE A 73 -11.19 -6.43 0.31
N LEU A 74 -10.84 -6.10 -0.94
CA LEU A 74 -10.16 -4.86 -1.26
C LEU A 74 -11.04 -3.63 -1.02
N HIS A 75 -12.33 -3.68 -1.32
CA HIS A 75 -13.27 -2.61 -1.01
C HIS A 75 -13.46 -2.42 0.50
N SER A 76 -13.52 -3.52 1.26
CA SER A 76 -13.56 -3.48 2.73
C SER A 76 -12.30 -2.84 3.31
N ALA A 77 -11.12 -3.19 2.77
CA ALA A 77 -9.85 -2.57 3.15
C ALA A 77 -9.80 -1.06 2.79
N LEU A 78 -10.45 -0.63 1.69
CA LEU A 78 -10.58 0.79 1.36
C LEU A 78 -11.40 1.54 2.40
N ASN A 79 -12.54 0.97 2.80
CA ASN A 79 -13.40 1.54 3.83
C ASN A 79 -12.67 1.59 5.18
N ALA A 80 -11.99 0.50 5.56
CA ALA A 80 -11.21 0.44 6.80
C ALA A 80 -10.09 1.50 6.81
N ALA A 81 -9.43 1.78 5.68
CA ALA A 81 -8.44 2.85 5.59
C ALA A 81 -9.02 4.25 5.81
N GLN A 82 -10.34 4.44 5.63
CA GLN A 82 -11.01 5.71 5.82
C GLN A 82 -11.66 5.86 7.20
N SER A 83 -12.14 4.77 7.79
CA SER A 83 -12.97 4.81 9.01
C SER A 83 -12.35 4.15 10.24
N ASN A 84 -11.33 3.30 10.10
CA ASN A 84 -10.74 2.55 11.21
C ASN A 84 -9.36 3.08 11.57
N ALA A 85 -9.26 3.71 12.75
CA ALA A 85 -8.02 4.28 13.28
C ALA A 85 -6.91 3.23 13.51
N GLU A 86 -7.26 2.01 13.92
CA GLU A 86 -6.27 0.94 14.11
C GLU A 86 -5.66 0.49 12.78
N PHE A 87 -6.51 0.36 11.76
CA PHE A 87 -6.04 0.00 10.42
C PHE A 87 -5.23 1.13 9.79
N GLN A 88 -5.64 2.38 10.02
CA GLN A 88 -4.88 3.55 9.59
C GLN A 88 -3.48 3.55 10.20
N LYS A 89 -3.37 3.29 11.51
CA LYS A 89 -2.10 3.17 12.20
C LYS A 89 -1.24 2.02 11.67
N MET A 90 -1.82 0.85 11.39
CA MET A 90 -1.07 -0.26 10.77
C MET A 90 -0.51 0.11 9.39
N VAL A 91 -1.29 0.85 8.59
CA VAL A 91 -0.84 1.33 7.28
C VAL A 91 0.26 2.38 7.44
N GLU A 92 0.08 3.31 8.37
CA GLU A 92 1.11 4.29 8.73
C GLU A 92 2.39 3.59 9.16
N ASP A 93 2.37 2.62 10.07
CA ASP A 93 3.56 1.90 10.52
C ASP A 93 4.25 1.14 9.37
N ALA A 94 3.48 0.54 8.45
CA ALA A 94 4.03 -0.19 7.31
C ALA A 94 4.59 0.71 6.19
N TYR A 95 4.07 1.94 6.07
CA TYR A 95 4.45 2.89 5.02
C TYR A 95 5.25 4.08 5.52
N ALA A 96 5.34 4.30 6.83
CA ALA A 96 6.30 5.16 7.50
C ALA A 96 7.66 4.59 7.16
N VAL A 97 8.31 5.28 6.24
CA VAL A 97 9.66 4.95 5.77
C VAL A 97 10.55 4.80 7.01
N PRO A 98 11.30 3.69 7.19
CA PRO A 98 12.50 3.78 7.98
C PRO A 98 13.36 4.78 7.21
N VAL A 99 13.63 5.94 7.81
CA VAL A 99 14.71 6.83 7.36
C VAL A 99 16.01 6.05 7.58
N GLU A 100 16.25 5.02 6.79
CA GLU A 100 17.53 4.34 6.68
C GLU A 100 18.11 4.73 5.33
N GLU A 101 19.25 5.38 5.46
CA GLU A 101 20.05 6.16 4.52
C GLU A 101 20.14 5.62 3.08
N PRO A 102 20.41 6.49 2.09
CA PRO A 102 20.74 6.04 0.75
C PRO A 102 22.12 5.37 0.76
N VAL A 103 22.21 4.08 1.08
CA VAL A 103 23.39 3.30 0.70
C VAL A 103 23.31 3.05 -0.80
N LYS A 104 23.73 4.05 -1.57
CA LYS A 104 24.09 3.96 -2.98
C LYS A 104 25.27 2.98 -3.13
N GLY A 105 25.01 1.68 -3.07
CA GLY A 105 25.91 0.63 -3.49
C GLY A 105 25.70 0.26 -4.95
N LYS A 106 26.00 1.16 -5.89
CA LYS A 106 26.22 0.77 -7.30
C LYS A 106 27.59 0.09 -7.40
N ARG A 107 27.65 -1.09 -8.04
CA ARG A 107 28.80 -1.85 -8.65
C ARG A 107 28.90 -3.27 -8.07
N GLY A 108 29.08 -4.36 -8.82
CA GLY A 108 29.48 -4.50 -10.21
C GLY A 108 28.91 -5.74 -10.90
N ARG A 109 28.83 -5.63 -12.22
CA ARG A 109 28.54 -6.68 -13.19
C ARG A 109 29.70 -7.69 -13.13
N LYS A 110 29.45 -8.95 -12.77
CA LYS A 110 30.45 -10.04 -12.95
C LYS A 110 30.78 -10.16 -14.44
N PRO A 111 32.05 -10.09 -14.87
CA PRO A 111 32.41 -10.51 -16.22
C PRO A 111 32.19 -12.02 -16.35
N LYS A 112 31.60 -12.43 -17.47
CA LYS A 112 31.42 -13.82 -17.88
C LYS A 112 32.83 -14.37 -18.21
N ALA A 113 33.21 -15.47 -17.58
CA ALA A 113 34.47 -16.16 -17.83
C ALA A 113 34.60 -16.55 -19.31
N ALA A 114 35.78 -16.32 -19.87
CA ALA A 114 36.29 -17.00 -21.06
C ALA A 114 37.38 -17.96 -20.57
#